data_AF-A0AAP4VNC5-F1
#
_entry.id   AF-A0AAP4VNC5-F1
#
_cell.length_a   1.000
_cell.length_b   1.000
_cell.length_c   1.000
_cell.angle_alpha   90.00
_cell.angle_beta   90.00
_cell.angle_gamma   90.00
#
_symmetry.space_group_name_H-M   'P 1'
#
loop_
_entity.id
_entity.type
_entity.pdbx_description
1 polymer ?
#
loop_
_entity_poly.entity_id
_entity_poly.type
_entity_poly.pdbx_seq_one_letter_code
_entity_poly.pdbx_strand_id
1 'polypeptide(L)'
;MRFVKSLIVCLAALMPILSSAKILGSNETLAAGNVVYSDNGQYHLAMQTDGNLVVYGPAGAVWQSQTSGSGGNRAVMQGDGNLVVYRADNTAVWSSKTSRPGAFLAVQDDGNVVIYWPRPAWASNTSDPATQQSAESKYLASGSTMSAGQTVTVAQYMLVFQADGNLVLYKNGGNPIWWSGTQGKGATYAVMQGDGNFVIYAGSTALWSTKTNGANGAQLVLQSDGNLVLYAPTAAWSTKFGLVTAPTSTSTSNNGPGAGLCVGNCPPHPLNGNPFSPVGVGTTGLGFPTPGYPGAAF
;
A
#
# COMPACT_ATOMS: atom_id res chain seq x y z
N MET A 1 -8.98 49.14 -0.16
CA MET A 1 -9.44 47.80 -0.60
C MET A 1 -8.32 46.80 -0.36
N ARG A 2 -8.52 45.86 0.57
CA ARG A 2 -7.53 44.83 0.93
C ARG A 2 -7.80 43.57 0.10
N PHE A 3 -6.77 43.06 -0.57
CA PHE A 3 -6.80 41.79 -1.30
C PHE A 3 -6.97 40.62 -0.32
N VAL A 4 -8.02 39.83 -0.51
CA VAL A 4 -8.18 38.54 0.17
C VAL A 4 -7.41 37.49 -0.63
N LYS A 5 -6.37 36.92 -0.02
CA LYS A 5 -5.69 35.72 -0.53
C LYS A 5 -6.65 34.54 -0.38
N SER A 6 -7.12 34.00 -1.51
CA SER A 6 -7.94 32.79 -1.54
C SER A 6 -7.16 31.61 -0.99
N LEU A 7 -7.60 31.12 0.17
CA LEU A 7 -7.27 29.83 0.74
C LEU A 7 -7.91 28.75 -0.15
N ILE A 8 -7.08 28.01 -0.90
CA ILE A 8 -7.55 26.81 -1.61
C ILE A 8 -7.76 25.72 -0.55
N VAL A 9 -9.02 25.57 -0.13
CA VAL A 9 -9.48 24.42 0.64
C VAL A 9 -9.50 23.24 -0.33
N CYS A 10 -8.57 22.30 -0.13
CA CYS A 10 -8.56 21.02 -0.82
C CYS A 10 -9.80 20.24 -0.37
N LEU A 11 -10.82 20.21 -1.21
CA LEU A 11 -12.04 19.45 -0.97
C LEU A 11 -11.67 17.96 -0.97
N ALA A 12 -11.64 17.35 0.21
CA ALA A 12 -11.53 15.91 0.36
C ALA A 12 -12.76 15.27 -0.31
N ALA A 13 -12.58 14.80 -1.54
CA ALA A 13 -13.57 13.99 -2.20
C ALA A 13 -13.72 12.68 -1.41
N LEU A 14 -14.96 12.39 -0.98
CA LEU A 14 -15.41 11.06 -0.62
C LEU A 14 -14.98 10.11 -1.75
N MET A 15 -14.00 9.25 -1.50
CA MET A 15 -13.68 8.14 -2.40
C MET A 15 -14.66 7.00 -2.08
N PRO A 16 -15.57 6.63 -2.98
CA PRO A 16 -16.24 5.35 -2.86
C PRO A 16 -15.19 4.23 -2.98
N ILE A 17 -15.42 3.19 -2.19
CA ILE A 17 -14.55 2.06 -1.92
C ILE A 17 -14.15 1.32 -3.21
N LEU A 18 -12.84 1.12 -3.39
CA LEU A 18 -12.16 0.11 -4.21
C LEU A 18 -12.84 -0.28 -5.53
N SER A 19 -12.51 0.44 -6.62
CA SER A 19 -12.27 -0.25 -7.89
C SER A 19 -10.77 -0.60 -7.94
N SER A 20 -10.50 -1.88 -8.06
CA SER A 20 -9.20 -2.52 -8.27
C SER A 20 -8.58 -2.13 -9.62
N ALA A 21 -8.39 -0.81 -9.87
CA ALA A 21 -7.72 -0.26 -11.05
C ALA A 21 -6.69 -1.26 -11.59
N LYS A 22 -6.82 -1.75 -12.83
CA LYS A 22 -5.88 -2.76 -13.32
C LYS A 22 -4.46 -2.18 -13.25
N ILE A 23 -3.65 -2.79 -12.40
CA ILE A 23 -2.32 -2.30 -12.02
C ILE A 23 -1.29 -2.82 -13.02
N LEU A 24 -0.28 -1.99 -13.30
CA LEU A 24 1.00 -2.45 -13.80
C LEU A 24 1.98 -2.46 -12.62
N GLY A 25 2.29 -3.65 -12.14
CA GLY A 25 3.15 -3.89 -10.98
C GLY A 25 4.61 -3.55 -11.22
N SER A 26 5.39 -3.54 -10.15
CA SER A 26 6.84 -3.39 -10.21
C SER A 26 7.48 -4.49 -11.07
N ASN A 27 8.37 -4.09 -11.97
CA ASN A 27 9.00 -4.86 -13.04
C ASN A 27 8.06 -5.41 -14.13
N GLU A 28 6.79 -5.05 -14.14
CA GLU A 28 5.88 -5.46 -15.21
C GLU A 28 6.08 -4.63 -16.48
N THR A 29 5.83 -5.28 -17.61
CA THR A 29 6.01 -4.71 -18.95
C THR A 29 4.69 -4.66 -19.70
N LEU A 30 4.37 -3.50 -20.23
CA LEU A 30 3.32 -3.30 -21.22
C LEU A 30 3.97 -3.23 -22.62
N ALA A 31 3.90 -4.33 -23.37
CA ALA A 31 4.41 -4.40 -24.74
C ALA A 31 3.57 -3.55 -25.71
N ALA A 32 4.19 -3.08 -26.80
CA ALA A 32 3.46 -2.40 -27.86
C ALA A 32 2.32 -3.26 -28.43
N GLY A 33 1.16 -2.64 -28.64
CA GLY A 33 -0.10 -3.29 -28.98
C GLY A 33 -0.95 -3.71 -27.77
N ASN A 34 -0.38 -3.76 -26.56
CA ASN A 34 -1.11 -4.16 -25.35
C ASN A 34 -1.67 -2.94 -24.59
N VAL A 35 -2.70 -3.24 -23.79
CA VAL A 35 -3.46 -2.25 -23.02
C VAL A 35 -3.71 -2.70 -21.57
N VAL A 36 -3.82 -1.72 -20.66
CA VAL A 36 -4.25 -1.89 -19.27
C VAL A 36 -5.48 -1.02 -19.05
N TYR A 37 -6.62 -1.63 -18.70
CA TYR A 37 -7.91 -0.95 -18.53
C TYR A 37 -8.14 -0.49 -17.09
N SER A 38 -8.89 0.59 -16.90
CA SER A 38 -9.55 0.88 -15.64
C SER A 38 -10.64 -0.17 -15.36
N ASP A 39 -11.14 -0.21 -14.13
CA ASP A 39 -12.09 -1.23 -13.70
C ASP A 39 -13.46 -1.09 -14.32
N ASN A 40 -13.90 0.15 -14.49
CA ASN A 40 -15.13 0.43 -15.23
C ASN A 40 -14.97 0.20 -16.75
N GLY A 41 -13.76 -0.16 -17.22
CA GLY A 41 -13.43 -0.41 -18.63
C GLY A 41 -13.46 0.83 -19.53
N GLN A 42 -13.74 2.03 -19.00
CA GLN A 42 -13.93 3.25 -19.77
C GLN A 42 -12.60 3.94 -20.13
N TYR A 43 -11.56 3.69 -19.34
CA TYR A 43 -10.24 4.27 -19.54
C TYR A 43 -9.21 3.16 -19.73
N HIS A 44 -8.15 3.45 -20.48
CA HIS A 44 -7.04 2.51 -20.61
C HIS A 44 -5.72 3.20 -20.94
N LEU A 45 -4.63 2.62 -20.46
CA LEU A 45 -3.26 2.92 -20.87
C LEU A 45 -2.86 1.97 -21.99
N ALA A 46 -2.47 2.49 -23.14
CA ALA A 46 -2.04 1.74 -24.31
C ALA A 46 -0.58 2.06 -24.64
N MET A 47 0.25 1.03 -24.78
CA MET A 47 1.52 1.18 -25.49
C MET A 47 1.24 0.91 -26.96
N GLN A 48 1.23 1.94 -27.80
CA GLN A 48 0.89 1.84 -29.21
C GLN A 48 2.03 1.25 -30.05
N THR A 49 1.69 0.68 -31.21
CA THR A 49 2.66 0.11 -32.16
C THR A 49 3.50 1.16 -32.88
N ASP A 50 3.07 2.43 -32.87
CA ASP A 50 3.85 3.57 -33.36
C ASP A 50 4.91 4.06 -32.34
N GLY A 51 4.93 3.47 -31.14
CA GLY A 51 5.86 3.80 -30.06
C GLY A 51 5.38 4.87 -29.09
N ASN A 52 4.11 5.29 -29.16
CA ASN A 52 3.52 6.23 -28.22
C ASN A 52 2.87 5.51 -27.02
N LEU A 53 3.06 6.01 -25.80
CA LEU A 53 2.32 5.57 -24.62
C LEU A 53 1.17 6.55 -24.39
N VAL A 54 -0.07 6.07 -24.47
CA VAL A 54 -1.26 6.92 -24.54
C VAL A 54 -2.31 6.47 -23.52
N VAL A 55 -2.93 7.43 -22.84
CA VAL A 55 -4.14 7.18 -22.06
C VAL A 55 -5.35 7.58 -22.89
N TYR A 56 -6.31 6.67 -22.97
CA TYR A 56 -7.59 6.86 -23.63
C TYR A 56 -8.72 6.90 -22.60
N GLY A 57 -9.73 7.71 -22.91
CA GLY A 57 -11.05 7.65 -22.30
C GLY A 57 -12.15 7.52 -23.37
N PRO A 58 -13.42 7.65 -22.99
CA PRO A 58 -14.55 7.45 -23.91
C PRO A 58 -14.57 8.41 -25.10
N ALA A 59 -14.00 9.62 -24.93
CA ALA A 59 -13.95 10.66 -25.96
C ALA A 59 -12.64 10.64 -26.81
N GLY A 60 -11.74 9.67 -26.58
CA GLY A 60 -10.45 9.58 -27.27
C GLY A 60 -9.25 9.76 -26.34
N ALA A 61 -8.11 10.15 -26.91
CA ALA A 61 -6.86 10.29 -26.17
C ALA A 61 -6.92 11.46 -25.19
N VAL A 62 -6.60 11.21 -23.92
CA VAL A 62 -6.60 12.21 -22.84
C VAL A 62 -5.20 12.61 -22.38
N TRP A 63 -4.19 11.77 -22.62
CA TRP A 63 -2.78 12.06 -22.37
C TRP A 63 -1.88 11.21 -23.27
N GLN A 64 -0.68 11.69 -23.61
CA GLN A 64 0.33 10.92 -24.34
C GLN A 64 1.77 11.27 -23.92
N SER A 65 2.70 10.31 -24.08
CA SER A 65 4.13 10.48 -23.80
C SER A 65 4.89 11.28 -24.87
N GLN A 66 4.27 11.55 -26.02
CA GLN A 66 4.87 12.23 -27.18
C GLN A 66 6.06 11.44 -27.76
N THR A 67 5.95 10.12 -27.83
CA THR A 67 7.00 9.22 -28.33
C THR A 67 6.64 8.52 -29.64
N SER A 68 5.61 8.98 -30.36
CA SER A 68 5.26 8.44 -31.67
C SER A 68 6.44 8.55 -32.65
N GLY A 69 6.72 7.48 -33.39
CA GLY A 69 7.86 7.40 -34.31
C GLY A 69 9.22 7.25 -33.63
N SER A 70 9.29 7.22 -32.30
CA SER A 70 10.56 7.08 -31.57
C SER A 70 11.15 5.68 -31.64
N GLY A 71 10.42 4.68 -32.12
CA GLY A 71 10.80 3.26 -32.07
C GLY A 71 10.57 2.59 -30.70
N GLY A 72 9.87 3.26 -29.78
CA GLY A 72 9.45 2.65 -28.51
C GLY A 72 8.61 1.40 -28.76
N ASN A 73 8.89 0.30 -28.04
CA ASN A 73 8.19 -0.98 -28.22
C ASN A 73 7.64 -1.57 -26.93
N ARG A 74 7.91 -0.94 -25.78
CA ARG A 74 7.35 -1.33 -24.48
C ARG A 74 7.42 -0.19 -23.47
N ALA A 75 6.49 -0.19 -22.53
CA ALA A 75 6.59 0.56 -21.28
C ALA A 75 6.88 -0.41 -20.13
N VAL A 76 7.77 -0.05 -19.22
CA VAL A 76 8.15 -0.88 -18.07
C VAL A 76 7.99 -0.07 -16.79
N MET A 77 7.20 -0.56 -15.85
CA MET A 77 7.15 -0.02 -14.49
C MET A 77 8.31 -0.63 -13.71
N GLN A 78 9.46 0.05 -13.68
CA GLN A 78 10.71 -0.52 -13.20
C GLN A 78 10.72 -0.69 -11.67
N GLY A 79 11.57 -1.60 -11.18
CA GLY A 79 11.72 -1.89 -9.75
C GLY A 79 12.22 -0.71 -8.89
N ASP A 80 12.89 0.25 -9.51
CA ASP A 80 13.30 1.52 -8.88
C ASP A 80 12.14 2.53 -8.75
N GLY A 81 10.98 2.20 -9.31
CA GLY A 81 9.78 3.03 -9.31
C GLY A 81 9.69 4.06 -10.42
N ASN A 82 10.46 3.90 -11.49
CA ASN A 82 10.36 4.71 -12.70
C ASN A 82 9.51 4.00 -13.77
N LEU A 83 8.56 4.70 -14.38
CA LEU A 83 7.89 4.20 -15.58
C LEU A 83 8.67 4.69 -16.79
N VAL A 84 9.14 3.77 -17.62
CA VAL A 84 10.01 4.10 -18.77
C VAL A 84 9.50 3.45 -20.04
N VAL A 85 9.44 4.23 -21.12
CA VAL A 85 9.22 3.72 -22.48
C VAL A 85 10.58 3.43 -23.10
N TYR A 86 10.74 2.21 -23.59
CA TYR A 86 11.99 1.70 -24.17
C TYR A 86 11.82 1.30 -25.62
N ARG A 87 12.91 1.44 -26.39
CA ARG A 87 13.14 0.79 -27.68
C ARG A 87 13.57 -0.67 -27.50
N ALA A 88 13.59 -1.42 -28.60
CA ALA A 88 14.07 -2.81 -28.63
C ALA A 88 15.54 -2.97 -28.18
N ASP A 89 16.37 -1.95 -28.40
CA ASP A 89 17.78 -1.90 -28.01
C ASP A 89 18.01 -1.44 -26.54
N ASN A 90 16.95 -1.32 -25.75
CA ASN A 90 16.95 -0.81 -24.37
C ASN A 90 17.27 0.69 -24.23
N THR A 91 17.26 1.47 -25.30
CA THR A 91 17.31 2.93 -25.21
C THR A 91 15.99 3.47 -24.66
N ALA A 92 16.06 4.26 -23.58
CA ALA A 92 14.90 4.95 -23.03
C ALA A 92 14.52 6.15 -23.92
N VAL A 93 13.24 6.26 -24.29
CA VAL A 93 12.70 7.38 -25.11
C VAL A 93 11.79 8.31 -24.32
N TRP A 94 11.27 7.84 -23.18
CA TRP A 94 10.52 8.66 -22.23
C TRP A 94 10.59 8.04 -20.84
N SER A 95 10.48 8.86 -19.80
CA SER A 95 10.43 8.43 -18.40
C SER A 95 9.54 9.35 -17.57
N SER A 96 8.85 8.79 -16.56
CA SER A 96 8.09 9.55 -15.56
C SER A 96 8.98 10.37 -14.61
N LYS A 97 10.29 10.12 -14.60
CA LYS A 97 11.28 10.75 -13.70
C LYS A 97 10.99 10.50 -12.22
N THR A 98 10.30 9.40 -11.92
CA THR A 98 10.04 8.96 -10.54
C THR A 98 11.13 7.99 -10.09
N SER A 99 11.36 7.93 -8.78
CA SER A 99 12.26 6.95 -8.16
C SER A 99 11.70 6.61 -6.77
N ARG A 100 10.93 5.54 -6.70
CA ARG A 100 10.19 5.07 -5.52
C ARG A 100 10.11 3.54 -5.56
N PRO A 101 11.07 2.82 -4.96
CA PRO A 101 11.05 1.36 -4.98
C PRO A 101 9.72 0.77 -4.51
N GLY A 102 9.28 -0.30 -5.19
CA GLY A 102 7.96 -0.91 -4.94
C GLY A 102 6.77 -0.10 -5.49
N ALA A 103 7.03 0.96 -6.26
CA ALA A 103 5.96 1.67 -6.95
C ALA A 103 5.27 0.81 -8.02
N PHE A 104 4.03 1.19 -8.29
CA PHE A 104 3.15 0.56 -9.24
C PHE A 104 2.31 1.61 -9.93
N LEU A 105 1.85 1.31 -11.13
CA LEU A 105 0.98 2.18 -11.90
C LEU A 105 -0.46 1.70 -11.79
N ALA A 106 -1.40 2.62 -11.61
CA ALA A 106 -2.83 2.35 -11.58
C ALA A 106 -3.57 3.19 -12.64
N VAL A 107 -4.45 2.56 -13.40
CA VAL A 107 -5.37 3.23 -14.33
C VAL A 107 -6.72 3.42 -13.65
N GLN A 108 -7.06 4.66 -13.31
CA GLN A 108 -8.22 4.98 -12.49
C GLN A 108 -9.47 5.23 -13.32
N ASP A 109 -10.63 4.97 -12.70
CA ASP A 109 -11.95 5.15 -13.30
C ASP A 109 -12.34 6.60 -13.58
N ASP A 110 -11.52 7.56 -13.16
CA ASP A 110 -11.67 9.00 -13.43
C ASP A 110 -10.76 9.49 -14.59
N GLY A 111 -10.14 8.55 -15.31
CA GLY A 111 -9.22 8.81 -16.42
C GLY A 111 -7.83 9.28 -16.01
N ASN A 112 -7.52 9.26 -14.72
CA ASN A 112 -6.16 9.49 -14.26
C ASN A 112 -5.33 8.20 -14.34
N VAL A 113 -4.05 8.34 -14.69
CA VAL A 113 -3.07 7.26 -14.53
C VAL A 113 -2.03 7.73 -13.54
N VAL A 114 -1.83 6.96 -12.48
CA VAL A 114 -1.04 7.39 -11.32
C VAL A 114 0.02 6.34 -11.00
N ILE A 115 1.25 6.79 -10.77
CA ILE A 115 2.30 5.98 -10.17
C ILE A 115 2.20 6.18 -8.66
N TYR A 116 1.80 5.12 -7.96
CA TYR A 116 1.76 5.06 -6.51
C TYR A 116 2.97 4.34 -5.97
N TRP A 117 3.36 4.66 -4.74
CA TRP A 117 4.34 3.88 -3.98
C TRP A 117 3.82 3.60 -2.56
N PRO A 118 4.20 2.45 -1.97
CA PRO A 118 3.81 2.09 -0.62
C PRO A 118 4.63 2.90 0.38
N ARG A 119 4.09 4.02 0.86
CA ARG A 119 4.75 4.84 1.88
C ARG A 119 4.48 4.25 3.27
N PRO A 120 5.50 3.91 4.06
CA PRO A 120 5.27 3.54 5.46
C PRO A 120 4.73 4.77 6.21
N ALA A 121 3.55 4.65 6.79
CA ALA A 121 2.90 5.69 7.57
C ALA A 121 2.97 5.41 9.08
N TRP A 122 3.14 4.14 9.46
CA TRP A 122 3.43 3.70 10.83
C TRP A 122 4.17 2.35 10.77
N ALA A 123 5.01 2.04 11.77
CA ALA A 123 5.66 0.73 11.92
C ALA A 123 5.84 0.35 13.39
N SER A 124 5.81 -0.95 13.70
CA SER A 124 6.14 -1.49 15.02
C SER A 124 7.63 -1.40 15.37
N ASN A 125 8.50 -1.23 14.35
CA ASN A 125 9.96 -1.20 14.47
C ASN A 125 10.55 -2.49 15.05
N THR A 126 9.96 -3.64 14.69
CA THR A 126 10.36 -4.97 15.16
C THR A 126 11.04 -5.81 14.09
N SER A 127 11.44 -5.19 12.98
CA SER A 127 12.14 -5.85 11.89
C SER A 127 13.40 -6.55 12.39
N ASP A 128 13.51 -7.84 12.05
CA ASP A 128 14.70 -8.66 12.23
C ASP A 128 14.98 -9.45 10.93
N PRO A 129 15.64 -8.80 9.95
CA PRO A 129 15.95 -9.41 8.66
C PRO A 129 16.87 -10.63 8.76
N ALA A 130 17.69 -10.72 9.81
CA ALA A 130 18.61 -11.84 10.01
C ALA A 130 17.88 -13.17 10.22
N THR A 131 16.60 -13.12 10.58
CA THR A 131 15.76 -14.31 10.82
C THR A 131 14.63 -14.47 9.81
N GLN A 132 14.71 -13.76 8.67
CA GLN A 132 13.75 -13.86 7.59
C GLN A 132 13.81 -15.24 6.92
N GLN A 133 12.70 -15.98 6.97
CA GLN A 133 12.60 -17.35 6.40
C GLN A 133 11.90 -17.41 5.05
N SER A 134 11.19 -16.35 4.67
CA SER A 134 10.47 -16.25 3.39
C SER A 134 10.40 -14.79 2.93
N ALA A 135 9.94 -14.56 1.70
CA ALA A 135 9.59 -13.23 1.20
C ALA A 135 8.08 -12.94 1.30
N GLU A 136 7.30 -13.82 1.94
CA GLU A 136 5.85 -13.66 2.04
C GLU A 136 5.50 -12.52 3.00
N SER A 137 4.40 -11.81 2.74
CA SER A 137 3.80 -10.88 3.69
C SER A 137 2.30 -11.06 3.66
N LYS A 138 1.63 -10.77 4.78
CA LYS A 138 0.16 -10.78 4.87
C LYS A 138 -0.33 -9.40 5.21
N TYR A 139 -1.48 -9.03 4.65
CA TYR A 139 -2.05 -7.72 4.84
C TYR A 139 -3.50 -7.78 5.30
N LEU A 140 -3.89 -6.77 6.07
CA LEU A 140 -5.26 -6.44 6.37
C LEU A 140 -5.63 -5.23 5.52
N ALA A 141 -6.53 -5.47 4.58
CA ALA A 141 -7.07 -4.43 3.73
C ALA A 141 -7.91 -3.43 4.54
N SER A 142 -8.05 -2.22 4.00
CA SER A 142 -9.04 -1.26 4.48
C SER A 142 -10.44 -1.88 4.54
N GLY A 143 -11.14 -1.67 5.65
CA GLY A 143 -12.42 -2.28 6.00
C GLY A 143 -12.31 -3.61 6.75
N SER A 144 -11.14 -4.25 6.77
CA SER A 144 -10.97 -5.54 7.45
C SER A 144 -10.91 -5.38 8.97
N THR A 145 -11.59 -6.29 9.66
CA THR A 145 -11.65 -6.36 11.13
C THR A 145 -11.01 -7.65 11.63
N MET A 146 -10.21 -7.55 12.68
CA MET A 146 -9.80 -8.67 13.53
C MET A 146 -10.67 -8.71 14.78
N SER A 147 -11.35 -9.83 15.01
CA SER A 147 -12.07 -10.12 16.26
C SER A 147 -11.14 -10.79 17.27
N ALA A 148 -11.45 -10.64 18.57
CA ALA A 148 -10.65 -11.27 19.62
C ALA A 148 -10.56 -12.79 19.40
N GLY A 149 -9.36 -13.35 19.60
CA GLY A 149 -8.99 -14.73 19.28
C GLY A 149 -8.42 -14.95 17.87
N GLN A 150 -8.47 -13.96 16.97
CA GLN A 150 -7.95 -14.12 15.61
C GLN A 150 -6.44 -13.90 15.51
N THR A 151 -5.84 -14.61 14.57
CA THR A 151 -4.39 -14.67 14.36
C THR A 151 -4.04 -14.51 12.89
N VAL A 152 -2.96 -13.78 12.61
CA VAL A 152 -2.31 -13.68 11.29
C VAL A 152 -0.85 -14.12 11.44
N THR A 153 -0.44 -15.14 10.68
CA THR A 153 0.90 -15.72 10.77
C THR A 153 1.64 -15.60 9.45
N VAL A 154 2.90 -15.14 9.52
CA VAL A 154 3.87 -15.15 8.42
C VAL A 154 5.18 -15.70 8.96
N ALA A 155 5.66 -16.81 8.39
CA ALA A 155 6.84 -17.53 8.88
C ALA A 155 6.74 -17.78 10.41
N GLN A 156 7.77 -17.40 11.17
CA GLN A 156 7.82 -17.51 12.64
C GLN A 156 7.08 -16.39 13.40
N TYR A 157 6.49 -15.42 12.68
CA TYR A 157 5.84 -14.25 13.25
C TYR A 157 4.33 -14.40 13.27
N MET A 158 3.72 -14.03 14.40
CA MET A 158 2.30 -14.23 14.64
C MET A 158 1.69 -12.99 15.28
N LEU A 159 0.83 -12.29 14.55
CA LEU A 159 0.00 -11.20 15.08
C LEU A 159 -1.29 -11.79 15.63
N VAL A 160 -1.55 -11.62 16.92
CA VAL A 160 -2.73 -12.15 17.59
C VAL A 160 -3.50 -10.98 18.20
N PHE A 161 -4.80 -10.89 17.90
CA PHE A 161 -5.69 -10.08 18.72
C PHE A 161 -6.29 -11.00 19.78
N GLN A 162 -5.71 -10.95 20.98
CA GLN A 162 -5.93 -11.92 22.05
C GLN A 162 -7.32 -11.78 22.68
N ALA A 163 -7.76 -12.84 23.35
CA ALA A 163 -9.06 -12.87 24.03
C ALA A 163 -9.18 -11.87 25.19
N ASP A 164 -8.06 -11.45 25.78
CA ASP A 164 -7.99 -10.42 26.81
C ASP A 164 -8.12 -8.99 26.24
N GLY A 165 -8.23 -8.86 24.92
CA GLY A 165 -8.35 -7.60 24.20
C GLY A 165 -7.03 -6.98 23.78
N ASN A 166 -5.88 -7.64 23.96
CA ASN A 166 -4.59 -7.11 23.53
C ASN A 166 -4.24 -7.52 22.09
N LEU A 167 -3.77 -6.58 21.27
CA LEU A 167 -3.09 -6.93 20.01
C LEU A 167 -1.60 -7.11 20.28
N VAL A 168 -1.06 -8.30 19.98
CA VAL A 168 0.32 -8.68 20.26
C VAL A 168 0.96 -9.33 19.05
N LEU A 169 2.18 -8.89 18.73
CA LEU A 169 3.04 -9.52 17.74
C LEU A 169 4.04 -10.42 18.45
N TYR A 170 4.05 -11.69 18.08
CA TYR A 170 4.94 -12.72 18.59
C TYR A 170 5.98 -13.13 17.56
N LYS A 171 7.13 -13.59 18.07
CA LYS A 171 8.19 -14.28 17.35
C LYS A 171 8.35 -15.70 17.91
N ASN A 172 8.71 -16.66 17.05
CA ASN A 172 9.05 -18.04 17.43
C ASN A 172 7.95 -18.75 18.23
N GLY A 173 6.68 -18.49 17.89
CA GLY A 173 5.53 -19.17 18.51
C GLY A 173 5.22 -18.81 19.96
N GLY A 174 5.89 -17.80 20.56
CA GLY A 174 5.58 -17.42 21.94
C GLY A 174 6.33 -16.23 22.55
N ASN A 175 7.36 -15.68 21.89
CA ASN A 175 8.07 -14.51 22.41
C ASN A 175 7.41 -13.20 21.94
N PRO A 176 6.76 -12.42 22.82
CA PRO A 176 6.14 -11.15 22.41
C PRO A 176 7.22 -10.11 22.08
N ILE A 177 7.12 -9.49 20.91
CA ILE A 177 8.07 -8.48 20.42
C ILE A 177 7.44 -7.09 20.29
N TRP A 178 6.11 -7.00 20.25
CA TRP A 178 5.36 -5.74 20.30
C TRP A 178 3.94 -5.98 20.81
N TRP A 179 3.34 -5.01 21.50
CA TRP A 179 1.93 -5.07 21.91
C TRP A 179 1.29 -3.68 22.01
N SER A 180 -0.03 -3.65 21.86
CA SER A 180 -0.83 -2.41 21.89
C SER A 180 -1.11 -1.87 23.31
N GLY A 181 -1.04 -2.71 24.34
CA GLY A 181 -1.31 -2.31 25.73
C GLY A 181 -2.81 -2.14 26.03
N THR A 182 -3.65 -2.92 25.34
CA THR A 182 -5.12 -2.84 25.45
C THR A 182 -5.74 -3.98 26.28
N GLN A 183 -4.92 -4.84 26.88
CA GLN A 183 -5.35 -5.96 27.72
C GLN A 183 -6.26 -5.50 28.87
N GLY A 184 -7.35 -6.25 29.10
CA GLY A 184 -8.29 -6.02 30.20
C GLY A 184 -9.12 -4.73 30.09
N LYS A 185 -9.02 -3.99 28.98
CA LYS A 185 -9.77 -2.74 28.76
C LYS A 185 -11.09 -2.95 28.01
N GLY A 186 -11.52 -4.21 27.86
CA GLY A 186 -12.76 -4.58 27.18
C GLY A 186 -12.71 -4.47 25.65
N ALA A 187 -11.51 -4.49 25.06
CA ALA A 187 -11.38 -4.45 23.61
C ALA A 187 -11.99 -5.72 22.98
N THR A 188 -12.79 -5.56 21.92
CA THR A 188 -13.49 -6.68 21.26
C THR A 188 -13.13 -6.84 19.79
N TYR A 189 -12.62 -5.79 19.15
CA TYR A 189 -12.14 -5.84 17.77
C TYR A 189 -11.07 -4.79 17.47
N ALA A 190 -10.24 -5.09 16.47
CA ALA A 190 -9.33 -4.15 15.82
C ALA A 190 -9.70 -4.04 14.34
N VAL A 191 -9.64 -2.85 13.76
CA VAL A 191 -10.09 -2.60 12.38
C VAL A 191 -9.13 -1.70 11.63
N MET A 192 -8.82 -2.07 10.39
CA MET A 192 -8.16 -1.19 9.43
C MET A 192 -9.25 -0.35 8.78
N GLN A 193 -9.39 0.91 9.18
CA GLN A 193 -10.50 1.77 8.77
C GLN A 193 -10.30 2.35 7.38
N GLY A 194 -11.41 2.77 6.76
CA GLY A 194 -11.43 3.41 5.44
C GLY A 194 -10.65 4.73 5.35
N ASP A 195 -10.50 5.41 6.48
CA ASP A 195 -9.72 6.64 6.59
C ASP A 195 -8.19 6.39 6.67
N GLY A 196 -7.76 5.13 6.62
CA GLY A 196 -6.34 4.77 6.70
C GLY A 196 -5.80 4.61 8.12
N ASN A 197 -6.65 4.68 9.15
CA ASN A 197 -6.26 4.44 10.53
C ASN A 197 -6.52 2.98 10.92
N PHE A 198 -5.56 2.33 11.56
CA PHE A 198 -5.79 1.05 12.23
C PHE A 198 -6.06 1.28 13.72
N VAL A 199 -7.20 0.80 14.22
CA VAL A 199 -7.75 1.18 15.54
C VAL A 199 -8.28 -0.05 16.30
N ILE A 200 -8.07 -0.09 17.61
CA ILE A 200 -8.60 -1.10 18.54
C ILE A 200 -9.73 -0.48 19.35
N TYR A 201 -10.87 -1.16 19.45
CA TYR A 201 -12.09 -0.65 20.08
C TYR A 201 -12.62 -1.54 21.21
N ALA A 202 -13.22 -0.89 22.20
CA ALA A 202 -14.19 -1.45 23.12
C ALA A 202 -15.58 -0.84 22.83
N GLY A 203 -16.44 -1.57 22.11
CA GLY A 203 -17.68 -1.00 21.59
C GLY A 203 -17.40 0.14 20.59
N SER A 204 -17.80 1.36 20.93
CA SER A 204 -17.50 2.59 20.16
C SER A 204 -16.28 3.37 20.67
N THR A 205 -15.70 2.95 21.79
CA THR A 205 -14.56 3.65 22.41
C THR A 205 -13.24 3.18 21.81
N ALA A 206 -12.51 4.09 21.16
CA ALA A 206 -11.17 3.80 20.65
C ALA A 206 -10.17 3.72 21.81
N LEU A 207 -9.52 2.56 21.97
CA LEU A 207 -8.54 2.31 23.02
C LEU A 207 -7.10 2.58 22.57
N TRP A 208 -6.81 2.29 21.32
CA TRP A 208 -5.50 2.49 20.70
C TRP A 208 -5.65 2.69 19.20
N SER A 209 -4.73 3.43 18.57
CA SER A 209 -4.73 3.64 17.13
C SER A 209 -3.34 3.92 16.59
N THR A 210 -3.13 3.73 15.30
CA THR A 210 -1.88 4.08 14.57
C THR A 210 -1.71 5.58 14.29
N LYS A 211 -2.76 6.39 14.40
CA LYS A 211 -2.74 7.85 14.11
C LYS A 211 -2.38 8.16 12.65
N THR A 212 -2.89 7.32 11.77
CA THR A 212 -2.70 7.43 10.32
C THR A 212 -3.99 7.82 9.59
N ASN A 213 -4.94 8.44 10.30
CA ASN A 213 -6.14 8.99 9.68
C ASN A 213 -5.78 9.98 8.55
N GLY A 214 -6.46 9.86 7.41
CA GLY A 214 -6.15 10.54 6.15
C GLY A 214 -5.25 9.75 5.21
N ALA A 215 -4.71 8.60 5.63
CA ALA A 215 -3.98 7.67 4.77
C ALA A 215 -4.93 6.72 4.02
N ASN A 216 -5.95 7.28 3.36
CA ASN A 216 -7.03 6.50 2.74
C ASN A 216 -6.50 5.37 1.85
N GLY A 217 -7.12 4.21 1.95
CA GLY A 217 -6.69 3.01 1.24
C GLY A 217 -5.43 2.35 1.80
N ALA A 218 -4.91 2.80 2.94
CA ALA A 218 -3.79 2.13 3.60
C ALA A 218 -4.13 0.69 4.01
N GLN A 219 -3.08 -0.11 4.14
CA GLN A 219 -3.15 -1.50 4.54
C GLN A 219 -2.15 -1.75 5.68
N LEU A 220 -2.54 -2.56 6.64
CA LEU A 220 -1.63 -3.05 7.68
C LEU A 220 -0.98 -4.34 7.21
N VAL A 221 0.34 -4.42 7.20
CA VAL A 221 1.12 -5.51 6.61
C VAL A 221 2.02 -6.13 7.68
N LEU A 222 1.84 -7.43 7.93
CA LEU A 222 2.78 -8.26 8.65
C LEU A 222 3.80 -8.82 7.67
N GLN A 223 5.06 -8.45 7.88
CA GLN A 223 6.17 -8.82 7.02
C GLN A 223 6.93 -10.04 7.57
N SER A 224 7.57 -10.79 6.68
CA SER A 224 8.36 -11.98 7.01
C SER A 224 9.63 -11.72 7.82
N ASP A 225 10.01 -10.45 7.98
CA ASP A 225 11.09 -10.00 8.86
C ASP A 225 10.59 -9.69 10.28
N GLY A 226 9.29 -9.81 10.54
CA GLY A 226 8.71 -9.53 11.87
C GLY A 226 8.32 -8.08 12.09
N ASN A 227 8.31 -7.25 11.04
CA ASN A 227 7.78 -5.91 11.14
C ASN A 227 6.27 -5.88 10.86
N LEU A 228 5.54 -5.07 11.62
CA LEU A 228 4.14 -4.74 11.35
C LEU A 228 4.10 -3.29 10.87
N VAL A 229 3.69 -3.08 9.63
CA VAL A 229 3.80 -1.77 8.96
C VAL A 229 2.47 -1.37 8.34
N LEU A 230 2.06 -0.13 8.54
CA LEU A 230 0.92 0.46 7.83
C LEU A 230 1.45 1.20 6.61
N TYR A 231 1.15 0.68 5.41
CA TYR A 231 1.54 1.28 4.15
C TYR A 231 0.38 2.08 3.55
N ALA A 232 0.65 3.33 3.20
CA ALA A 232 -0.28 4.24 2.54
C ALA A 232 0.05 4.36 1.04
N PRO A 233 -0.91 4.18 0.13
CA PRO A 233 -0.67 4.41 -1.29
C PRO A 233 -0.45 5.91 -1.51
N THR A 234 0.77 6.30 -1.90
CA THR A 234 1.13 7.71 -2.07
C THR A 234 1.50 7.98 -3.52
N ALA A 235 0.87 8.96 -4.16
CA ALA A 235 1.16 9.31 -5.54
C ALA A 235 2.57 9.92 -5.66
N ALA A 236 3.35 9.45 -6.64
CA ALA A 236 4.64 10.01 -7.04
C ALA A 236 4.56 10.76 -8.37
N TRP A 237 3.62 10.37 -9.24
CA TRP A 237 3.38 11.01 -10.53
C TRP A 237 1.96 10.72 -11.01
N SER A 238 1.40 11.60 -11.83
CA SER A 238 0.15 11.32 -12.56
C SER A 238 0.11 11.97 -13.93
N THR A 239 -0.75 11.47 -14.83
CA THR A 239 -0.97 12.10 -16.15
C THR A 239 -1.56 13.49 -16.05
N LYS A 240 -2.32 13.79 -14.98
CA LYS A 240 -2.94 15.11 -14.75
C LYS A 240 -1.95 16.15 -14.21
N PHE A 241 -1.00 15.75 -13.35
CA PHE A 241 -0.17 16.69 -12.59
C PHE A 241 1.34 16.54 -12.82
N GLY A 242 1.78 15.54 -13.59
CA GLY A 242 3.19 15.20 -13.69
C GLY A 242 3.72 14.69 -12.35
N LEU A 243 4.95 15.09 -11.98
CA LEU A 243 5.55 14.72 -10.69
C LEU A 243 4.74 15.29 -9.52
N VAL A 244 4.47 14.46 -8.53
CA VAL A 244 3.74 14.83 -7.32
C VAL A 244 4.65 14.67 -6.11
N THR A 245 4.81 15.74 -5.32
CA THR A 245 5.48 15.66 -4.03
C THR A 245 4.54 15.09 -2.98
N ALA A 246 4.97 14.01 -2.33
CA ALA A 246 4.24 13.44 -1.20
C ALA A 246 4.09 14.47 -0.06
N PRO A 247 2.97 14.46 0.67
CA PRO A 247 2.83 15.28 1.87
C PRO A 247 3.96 14.95 2.85
N THR A 248 4.61 15.97 3.39
CA THR A 248 5.50 15.83 4.55
C THR A 248 4.65 15.36 5.72
N SER A 249 5.02 14.24 6.37
CA SER A 249 4.23 13.71 7.47
C SER A 249 4.18 14.72 8.62
N THR A 250 3.01 15.34 8.83
CA THR A 250 2.75 16.21 10.00
C THR A 250 2.25 15.43 11.21
N SER A 251 2.21 14.09 11.17
CA SER A 251 1.77 13.26 12.29
C SER A 251 2.90 13.08 13.31
N THR A 252 3.00 14.01 14.26
CA THR A 252 3.97 14.03 15.37
C THR A 252 3.44 13.42 16.67
N SER A 253 2.44 12.53 16.66
CA SER A 253 2.10 11.84 17.90
C SER A 253 1.41 10.51 17.66
N ASN A 254 2.12 9.41 17.91
CA ASN A 254 1.57 8.32 18.70
C ASN A 254 2.69 7.48 19.30
N ASN A 255 3.01 7.82 20.54
CA ASN A 255 3.92 7.10 21.41
C ASN A 255 3.38 5.68 21.69
N GLY A 256 3.79 4.70 20.86
CA GLY A 256 4.50 3.53 21.39
C GLY A 256 6.00 3.88 21.45
N PRO A 257 6.85 3.19 22.22
CA PRO A 257 8.26 3.57 22.32
C PRO A 257 8.91 3.46 20.93
N GLY A 258 9.34 4.60 20.40
CA GLY A 258 10.01 4.68 19.11
C GLY A 258 9.66 5.98 18.41
N ALA A 259 10.48 7.00 18.61
CA ALA A 259 10.52 8.13 17.68
C ALA A 259 10.88 7.58 16.30
N GLY A 260 9.93 7.64 15.36
CA GLY A 260 10.12 7.21 13.97
C GLY A 260 11.18 8.07 13.31
N LEU A 261 12.39 7.52 13.19
CA LEU A 261 13.47 8.03 12.35
C LEU A 261 13.77 6.98 11.29
N CYS A 262 13.49 7.28 10.03
CA CYS A 262 14.32 6.74 8.94
C CYS A 262 15.45 7.75 8.73
N VAL A 263 16.64 7.43 9.22
CA VAL A 263 17.88 8.14 8.85
C VAL A 263 18.73 7.18 8.03
N GLY A 264 18.96 7.51 6.76
CA GLY A 264 19.95 6.85 5.89
C GLY A 264 19.39 5.95 4.78
N ASN A 265 20.31 5.29 4.06
CA ASN A 265 20.00 4.35 2.97
C ASN A 265 19.33 3.10 3.53
N CYS A 266 18.02 2.97 3.32
CA CYS A 266 17.32 1.72 3.55
C CYS A 266 17.72 0.70 2.46
N PRO A 267 18.13 -0.53 2.81
CA PRO A 267 18.27 -1.61 1.85
C PRO A 267 16.92 -1.87 1.17
N PRO A 268 16.91 -2.33 -0.10
CA PRO A 268 15.67 -2.75 -0.73
C PRO A 268 15.03 -3.87 0.09
N HIS A 269 13.91 -3.59 0.74
CA HIS A 269 13.02 -4.64 1.22
C HIS A 269 12.51 -5.39 -0.02
N PRO A 270 12.70 -6.72 -0.12
CA PRO A 270 12.21 -7.50 -1.25
C PRO A 270 10.70 -7.63 -1.15
N LEU A 271 9.97 -6.59 -1.56
CA LEU A 271 8.55 -6.65 -1.85
C LEU A 271 8.39 -7.46 -3.15
N ASN A 272 8.44 -8.80 -3.06
CA ASN A 272 7.97 -9.67 -4.15
C ASN A 272 6.43 -9.71 -4.20
N GLY A 273 5.82 -8.54 -4.09
CA GLY A 273 4.39 -8.30 -4.04
C GLY A 273 4.14 -6.87 -3.56
N ASN A 274 3.71 -5.99 -4.47
CA ASN A 274 3.09 -4.73 -4.09
C ASN A 274 1.88 -5.07 -3.19
N PRO A 275 1.76 -4.51 -1.96
CA PRO A 275 0.63 -4.84 -1.06
C PRO A 275 -0.73 -4.42 -1.66
N PHE A 276 -0.69 -3.49 -2.62
CA PHE A 276 -1.86 -3.06 -3.40
C PHE A 276 -2.07 -3.87 -4.70
N SER A 277 -1.26 -4.90 -4.97
CA SER A 277 -1.44 -5.76 -6.13
C SER A 277 -2.67 -6.66 -5.96
N PRO A 278 -3.54 -6.80 -6.98
CA PRO A 278 -4.66 -7.72 -6.93
C PRO A 278 -4.14 -9.15 -7.07
N VAL A 279 -3.67 -9.75 -5.98
CA VAL A 279 -3.47 -11.20 -5.93
C VAL A 279 -4.86 -11.83 -5.74
N GLY A 280 -5.26 -12.65 -6.70
CA GLY A 280 -6.57 -13.30 -6.73
C GLY A 280 -6.95 -13.87 -5.38
N VAL A 281 -8.07 -13.38 -4.85
CA VAL A 281 -8.69 -13.93 -3.64
C VAL A 281 -9.14 -15.34 -3.98
N GLY A 282 -8.31 -16.32 -3.62
CA GLY A 282 -8.80 -17.65 -3.34
C GLY A 282 -9.85 -17.52 -2.24
N THR A 283 -11.12 -17.55 -2.63
CA THR A 283 -12.23 -17.86 -1.74
C THR A 283 -12.09 -19.32 -1.32
N THR A 284 -11.14 -19.62 -0.46
CA THR A 284 -11.23 -20.80 0.39
C THR A 284 -11.49 -20.27 1.78
N GLY A 285 -12.68 -20.61 2.29
CA GLY A 285 -13.08 -20.26 3.64
C GLY A 285 -11.94 -20.59 4.61
N LEU A 286 -11.70 -19.66 5.53
CA LEU A 286 -10.76 -19.83 6.64
C LEU A 286 -11.25 -20.96 7.55
N GLY A 287 -11.07 -22.21 7.10
CA GLY A 287 -11.18 -23.39 7.93
C GLY A 287 -9.86 -23.54 8.67
N PHE A 288 -9.78 -23.00 9.88
CA PHE A 288 -8.66 -23.26 10.78
C PHE A 288 -9.07 -24.22 11.89
N PRO A 289 -8.36 -25.33 12.10
CA PRO A 289 -8.43 -26.05 13.35
C PRO A 289 -7.82 -25.17 14.44
N THR A 290 -8.52 -25.02 15.56
CA THR A 290 -8.01 -24.40 16.79
C THR A 290 -6.85 -25.23 17.36
N PRO A 291 -5.62 -24.71 17.48
CA PRO A 291 -4.63 -25.28 18.38
C PRO A 291 -4.85 -24.69 19.77
N GLY A 292 -5.07 -25.55 20.77
CA GLY A 292 -5.21 -25.14 22.16
C GLY A 292 -3.95 -24.43 22.64
N TYR A 293 -4.12 -23.21 23.16
CA TYR A 293 -3.06 -22.52 23.87
C TYR A 293 -2.87 -23.14 25.27
N PRO A 294 -1.63 -23.40 25.72
CA PRO A 294 -1.39 -23.71 27.12
C PRO A 294 -1.67 -22.47 27.95
N GLY A 295 -2.54 -22.61 28.96
CA GLY A 295 -2.89 -21.53 29.86
C GLY A 295 -1.67 -20.98 30.60
N ALA A 296 -1.48 -19.67 30.53
CA ALA A 296 -0.61 -18.98 31.48
C ALA A 296 -1.34 -18.92 32.82
N ALA A 297 -0.74 -19.53 33.84
CA ALA A 297 -1.24 -19.57 35.19
C ALA A 297 -0.96 -18.24 35.93
N PHE A 298 -2.02 -17.72 36.55
CA PHE A 298 -2.15 -16.67 37.58
C PHE A 298 -1.73 -15.24 37.25
#